data_AF-C0E3K2-F1
#
_entry.id   AF-C0E3K2-F1
#
_cell.length_a   1.000
_cell.length_b   1.000
_cell.length_c   1.000
_cell.angle_alpha   90.00
_cell.angle_beta   90.00
_cell.angle_gamma   90.00
#
_symmetry.space_group_name_H-M   'P 1'
#
loop_
_entity.id
_entity.type
_entity.pdbx_description
1 polymer ?
#
loop_
_entity_poly.entity_id
_entity_poly.type
_entity_poly.pdbx_seq_one_letter_code
_entity_poly.pdbx_strand_id
1 'polypeptide(L)'
;MVLPELDVKYIQKWCALKEHSRHGALSHFEAQTTNIHVTVVRVDIIPTETTEITRMKRFVARFRYTKTTGKWTLYWPDNTGKFHRYKSIPGSKIIRPLLEAVDHNTESLFTW
;
A
#
# COMPACT_ATOMS: atom_id res chain seq x y z
N MET A 1 13.09 -15.42 -2.68
CA MET A 1 11.94 -15.60 -3.60
C MET A 1 11.88 -14.37 -4.48
N VAL A 2 11.57 -14.53 -5.77
CA VAL A 2 11.53 -13.41 -6.73
C VAL A 2 10.08 -13.01 -6.93
N LEU A 3 9.77 -11.74 -6.67
CA LEU A 3 8.46 -11.16 -6.98
C LEU A 3 8.33 -10.96 -8.49
N PRO A 4 7.12 -11.08 -9.06
CA PRO A 4 6.91 -10.75 -10.47
C PRO A 4 7.16 -9.26 -10.70
N GLU A 5 8.23 -8.95 -11.43
CA GLU A 5 8.73 -7.58 -11.63
C GLU A 5 7.68 -6.64 -12.25
N LEU A 6 6.86 -7.18 -13.17
CA LEU A 6 5.79 -6.43 -13.81
C LEU A 6 4.74 -5.95 -12.79
N ASP A 7 4.30 -6.84 -11.90
CA ASP A 7 3.34 -6.50 -10.85
C ASP A 7 3.93 -5.48 -9.85
N VAL A 8 5.20 -5.63 -9.49
CA VAL A 8 5.89 -4.67 -8.63
C VAL A 8 5.92 -3.27 -9.27
N LYS A 9 6.26 -3.19 -10.56
CA LYS A 9 6.23 -1.92 -11.31
C LYS A 9 4.83 -1.32 -11.36
N TYR A 10 3.79 -2.13 -11.49
CA TYR A 10 2.40 -1.65 -11.42
C TYR A 10 2.06 -1.03 -10.06
N ILE A 11 2.47 -1.67 -8.96
CA ILE A 11 2.23 -1.13 -7.60
C ILE A 11 3.01 0.18 -7.40
N GLN A 12 4.27 0.23 -7.82
CA GLN A 12 5.10 1.45 -7.75
C GLN A 12 4.47 2.59 -8.55
N LYS A 13 4.01 2.31 -9.77
CA LYS A 13 3.33 3.29 -10.62
C LYS A 13 2.02 3.77 -9.96
N TRP A 14 1.25 2.87 -9.34
CA TRP A 14 0.03 3.24 -8.61
C TRP A 14 0.33 4.19 -7.44
N CYS A 15 1.39 3.93 -6.66
CA CYS A 15 1.81 4.84 -5.58
C CYS A 15 2.15 6.24 -6.11
N ALA A 16 2.92 6.33 -7.19
CA ALA A 16 3.28 7.60 -7.81
C ALA A 16 2.05 8.37 -8.32
N LEU A 17 1.09 7.70 -8.95
CA LEU A 17 -0.15 8.34 -9.42
C LEU A 17 -1.02 8.86 -8.25
N LYS A 18 -1.06 8.15 -7.12
CA LYS A 18 -1.83 8.55 -5.94
C LYS A 18 -1.26 9.75 -5.20
N GLU A 19 0.06 9.91 -5.19
CA GLU A 19 0.73 11.12 -4.68
C GLU A 19 0.17 12.39 -5.35
N HIS A 20 0.02 12.36 -6.67
CA HIS A 20 -0.45 13.52 -7.44
C HIS A 20 -1.95 13.83 -7.30
N SER A 21 -2.76 12.92 -6.76
CA SER A 21 -4.22 12.97 -6.98
C SER A 21 -5.03 13.63 -5.86
N ARG A 22 -4.53 13.77 -4.62
CA ARG A 22 -5.42 14.20 -3.52
C ARG A 22 -4.79 14.64 -2.20
N HIS A 23 -3.60 14.17 -1.88
CA HIS A 23 -2.93 14.57 -0.64
C HIS A 23 -2.04 15.74 -0.99
N GLY A 24 -2.11 16.84 -0.23
CA GLY A 24 -1.28 18.02 -0.49
C GLY A 24 0.20 17.66 -0.57
N ALA A 25 1.06 18.60 -0.99
CA ALA A 25 2.51 18.41 -1.20
C ALA A 25 3.30 17.82 0.01
N LEU A 26 2.62 17.55 1.13
CA LEU A 26 3.11 17.01 2.38
C LEU A 26 2.74 15.54 2.61
N SER A 27 2.08 14.82 1.69
CA SER A 27 1.91 13.37 1.84
C SER A 27 2.15 12.60 0.55
N HIS A 28 2.93 11.53 0.63
CA HIS A 28 3.22 10.63 -0.49
C HIS A 28 3.02 9.16 -0.15
N PHE A 29 2.92 8.32 -1.18
CA PHE A 29 2.82 6.87 -1.03
C PHE A 29 4.13 6.21 -1.47
N GLU A 30 4.65 5.33 -0.62
CA GLU A 30 5.85 4.54 -0.88
C GLU A 30 5.50 3.06 -1.04
N ALA A 31 6.06 2.41 -2.07
CA ALA A 31 5.98 0.97 -2.24
C ALA A 31 7.24 0.31 -1.67
N GLN A 32 7.12 -0.30 -0.48
CA GLN A 32 8.18 -1.04 0.17
C GLN A 32 8.16 -2.51 -0.30
N THR A 33 9.13 -2.88 -1.13
CA THR A 33 9.28 -4.23 -1.67
C THR A 33 10.16 -5.10 -0.78
N THR A 34 9.72 -6.33 -0.53
CA THR A 34 10.47 -7.41 0.11
C THR A 34 10.45 -8.65 -0.79
N ASN A 35 11.23 -9.68 -0.48
CA ASN A 35 11.31 -10.93 -1.25
C ASN A 35 9.98 -11.68 -1.47
N ILE A 36 8.92 -11.39 -0.71
CA ILE A 36 7.63 -12.10 -0.78
C ILE A 36 6.41 -11.19 -0.73
N HIS A 37 6.58 -9.90 -0.43
CA HIS A 37 5.46 -8.98 -0.29
C HIS A 37 5.86 -7.56 -0.67
N VAL A 38 4.88 -6.78 -1.09
CA VAL A 38 4.99 -5.35 -1.35
C VAL A 38 4.04 -4.65 -0.39
N THR A 39 4.56 -3.78 0.46
CA THR A 39 3.77 -2.98 1.40
C THR A 39 3.65 -1.57 0.88
N VAL A 40 2.43 -1.09 0.73
CA VAL A 40 2.14 0.32 0.47
C VAL A 40 2.07 1.05 1.79
N VAL A 41 2.88 2.10 1.90
CA VAL A 41 3.01 2.94 3.09
C VAL A 41 2.67 4.37 2.66
N ARG A 42 1.79 5.02 3.41
CA ARG A 42 1.59 6.46 3.30
C ARG A 42 2.59 7.14 4.23
N VAL A 43 3.28 8.15 3.73
CA VAL A 43 4.19 8.99 4.50
C VAL A 43 3.62 10.39 4.52
N ASP A 44 3.27 10.85 5.71
CA ASP A 44 2.82 12.20 5.96
C ASP A 44 3.99 13.00 6.55
N ILE A 45 4.25 14.17 5.95
CA ILE A 45 5.24 15.15 6.35
C ILE A 45 4.50 16.18 7.19
N ILE A 46 4.74 16.18 8.49
CA ILE A 46 4.11 17.13 9.41
C ILE A 46 5.14 18.22 9.70
N PRO A 47 4.95 19.45 9.19
CA PRO A 47 5.79 20.58 9.60
C PRO A 47 5.53 20.85 11.08
N THR A 48 6.57 20.77 11.91
CA THR A 48 6.50 21.27 13.29
C THR A 48 6.97 22.72 13.34
N GLU A 49 6.64 23.44 14.42
CA GLU A 49 7.09 24.82 14.65
C GLU A 49 8.63 24.92 14.83
N THR A 50 9.29 23.78 15.05
CA THR A 50 10.75 23.63 15.04
C THR A 50 11.24 23.31 13.62
N THR A 51 12.52 23.55 13.30
CA THR A 51 13.17 23.15 12.02
C THR A 51 13.22 21.63 11.77
N GLU A 52 12.54 20.82 12.59
CA GLU A 52 12.47 19.37 12.45
C GLU A 52 11.30 18.99 11.54
N ILE A 53 11.46 17.96 10.71
CA ILE A 53 10.39 17.45 9.87
C ILE A 53 10.00 16.08 10.42
N THR A 54 8.82 15.98 11.03
CA THR A 54 8.31 14.69 11.50
C THR A 54 7.68 13.93 10.34
N ARG A 55 8.25 12.77 10.01
CA ARG A 55 7.70 11.86 9.00
C ARG A 55 6.87 10.79 9.68
N MET A 56 5.56 10.86 9.54
CA MET A 56 4.65 9.84 10.06
C MET A 56 4.38 8.79 8.98
N LYS A 57 4.75 7.54 9.25
CA LYS A 57 4.51 6.41 8.33
C LYS A 57 3.29 5.62 8.77
N ARG A 58 2.34 5.43 7.85
CA ARG A 58 1.13 4.64 8.07
C ARG A 58 1.07 3.53 7.04
N PHE A 59 0.95 2.30 7.49
CA PHE A 59 0.69 1.18 6.60
C PHE A 59 -0.70 1.35 5.97
N VAL A 60 -0.81 1.10 4.66
CA VAL A 60 -2.08 1.20 3.94
C VAL A 60 -2.54 -0.18 3.49
N ALA A 61 -1.65 -0.90 2.82
CA ALA A 61 -1.94 -2.22 2.29
C ALA A 61 -0.66 -3.03 2.17
N ARG A 62 -0.78 -4.35 2.22
CA ARG A 62 0.31 -5.28 1.91
C ARG A 62 -0.16 -6.35 0.95
N PHE A 63 0.52 -6.46 -0.18
CA PHE A 63 0.31 -7.49 -1.17
C PHE A 63 1.35 -8.58 -0.96
N ARG A 64 0.92 -9.80 -0.62
CA ARG A 64 1.80 -10.96 -0.46
C ARG A 64 1.70 -11.86 -1.69
N TYR A 65 2.83 -12.16 -2.31
CA TYR A 65 2.88 -13.08 -3.44
C TYR A 65 3.13 -14.52 -2.95
N THR A 66 2.29 -15.45 -3.41
CA THR A 66 2.40 -16.87 -3.09
C THR A 66 2.84 -17.64 -4.32
N LYS A 67 4.15 -17.93 -4.43
CA LYS A 67 4.77 -18.56 -5.62
C LYS A 67 4.12 -19.88 -6.01
N THR A 68 3.77 -20.74 -5.04
CA THR A 68 3.14 -22.04 -5.29
C THR A 68 1.83 -21.92 -6.07
N THR A 69 1.06 -20.85 -5.83
CA THR A 69 -0.22 -20.60 -6.50
C THR A 69 -0.13 -19.54 -7.61
N GLY A 70 0.97 -18.79 -7.68
CA GLY A 70 1.13 -17.62 -8.53
C GLY A 70 0.15 -16.49 -8.22
N LYS A 71 -0.31 -16.38 -6.96
CA LYS A 71 -1.36 -15.42 -6.56
C LYS A 71 -0.86 -14.41 -5.55
N TRP A 72 -1.30 -13.17 -5.73
CA TRP A 72 -1.24 -12.08 -4.78
C TRP A 72 -2.42 -12.17 -3.81
N THR A 73 -2.14 -11.95 -2.53
CA THR A 73 -3.14 -11.85 -1.47
C THR A 73 -3.00 -10.50 -0.81
N LEU A 74 -4.13 -9.80 -0.64
CA LEU A 74 -4.16 -8.48 -0.04
C LEU A 74 -4.35 -8.59 1.49
N TYR A 75 -3.57 -7.79 2.21
CA TYR A 75 -3.59 -7.64 3.65
C TYR A 75 -3.72 -6.17 4.03
N TRP A 76 -4.42 -5.92 5.12
CA TRP A 76 -4.79 -4.59 5.61
C TRP A 76 -4.27 -4.44 7.02
N PRO A 77 -3.65 -3.31 7.37
CA PRO A 77 -3.30 -3.02 8.74
C PRO A 77 -4.57 -2.70 9.53
N ASP A 78 -4.65 -3.25 10.74
CA ASP A 78 -5.55 -2.79 11.79
C ASP A 78 -5.00 -1.49 12.43
N ASN A 79 -5.79 -0.81 13.26
CA ASN A 79 -5.37 0.37 14.02
C ASN A 79 -4.14 0.13 14.90
N THR A 80 -3.86 -1.14 15.25
CA THR A 80 -2.67 -1.57 15.99
C THR A 80 -1.44 -1.84 15.11
N GLY A 81 -1.55 -1.69 13.78
CA GLY A 81 -0.49 -1.99 12.82
C GLY A 81 -0.34 -3.48 12.46
N LYS A 82 -1.20 -4.36 13.00
CA LYS A 82 -1.23 -5.79 12.64
C LYS A 82 -1.88 -5.99 11.28
N PHE A 83 -1.33 -6.86 10.45
CA PHE A 83 -1.86 -7.13 9.11
C PHE A 83 -2.86 -8.28 9.12
N HIS A 84 -4.08 -8.00 8.65
CA HIS A 84 -5.16 -8.96 8.50
C HIS A 84 -5.41 -9.24 7.03
N ARG A 85 -5.65 -10.51 6.68
CA ARG A 85 -6.00 -10.88 5.31
C ARG A 85 -7.35 -10.29 4.94
N TYR A 86 -7.43 -9.63 3.79
CA TYR A 86 -8.70 -9.18 3.25
C TYR A 86 -9.51 -10.40 2.80
N LYS A 87 -10.60 -10.69 3.52
CA LYS A 87 -11.44 -11.85 3.22
C LYS A 87 -12.41 -11.59 2.06
N SER A 88 -12.73 -10.32 1.79
CA SER A 88 -13.69 -9.94 0.74
C SER A 88 -13.18 -10.19 -0.67
N ILE A 89 -11.86 -10.34 -0.87
CA ILE A 89 -11.28 -10.58 -2.19
C ILE A 89 -10.36 -11.80 -2.13
N PRO A 90 -10.61 -12.84 -2.95
CA PRO A 90 -9.73 -14.00 -3.01
C PRO A 90 -8.36 -13.61 -3.58
N GLY A 91 -7.37 -14.48 -3.35
CA GLY A 91 -6.05 -14.26 -3.94
C GLY A 91 -6.13 -14.25 -5.47
N SER A 92 -5.53 -13.24 -6.10
CA SER A 92 -5.60 -12.99 -7.54
C SER A 92 -4.25 -13.20 -8.20
N LYS A 93 -4.22 -13.73 -9.42
CA LYS A 93 -2.98 -13.78 -10.22
C LYS A 93 -2.56 -12.42 -10.77
N ILE A 94 -3.50 -11.47 -10.83
CA ILE A 94 -3.30 -10.12 -11.35
C ILE A 94 -3.42 -9.13 -10.20
N ILE A 95 -2.50 -8.18 -10.11
CA ILE A 95 -2.46 -7.20 -9.01
C ILE A 95 -3.53 -6.11 -9.10
N ARG A 96 -3.97 -5.74 -10.32
CA ARG A 96 -4.96 -4.68 -10.59
C ARG A 96 -6.23 -4.73 -9.73
N PRO A 97 -6.99 -5.84 -9.65
CA PRO A 97 -8.20 -5.89 -8.83
C PRO A 97 -7.92 -5.68 -7.34
N LEU A 98 -6.73 -6.05 -6.87
CA LEU A 98 -6.33 -5.81 -5.48
C LEU A 98 -5.99 -4.33 -5.25
N LEU A 99 -5.41 -3.64 -6.24
CA LEU A 99 -5.16 -2.20 -6.19
C LEU A 99 -6.46 -1.40 -6.25
N GLU A 100 -7.41 -1.79 -7.10
CA GLU A 100 -8.75 -1.17 -7.16
C GLU A 100 -9.50 -1.30 -5.84
N ALA A 101 -9.36 -2.44 -5.15
CA ALA A 101 -9.92 -2.62 -3.82
C ALA A 101 -9.27 -1.73 -2.76
N VAL A 102 -7.95 -1.54 -2.85
CA VAL A 102 -7.25 -0.56 -2.00
C VAL A 102 -7.77 0.84 -2.29
N ASP A 103 -7.94 1.21 -3.56
CA ASP A 103 -8.52 2.49 -3.98
C ASP A 103 -9.88 2.75 -3.32
N HIS A 104 -10.83 1.84 -3.53
CA HIS A 104 -12.21 1.98 -3.06
C HIS A 104 -12.31 2.07 -1.53
N ASN A 105 -11.51 1.29 -0.81
CA ASN A 105 -11.56 1.31 0.65
C ASN A 105 -10.67 2.42 1.24
N THR A 106 -9.66 2.91 0.52
CA THR A 106 -8.91 4.11 0.96
C THR A 106 -9.81 5.35 1.00
N GLU A 107 -10.91 5.37 0.25
CA GLU A 107 -11.91 6.43 0.36
C GLU A 107 -12.81 6.25 1.60
N SER A 108 -13.00 5.02 2.08
CA SER A 108 -13.94 4.70 3.17
C SER A 108 -13.28 4.52 4.54
N LEU A 109 -12.00 4.12 4.61
CA LEU A 109 -11.27 3.84 5.86
C LEU A 109 -10.42 5.01 6.36
N PHE A 110 -10.26 6.08 5.58
CA PHE A 110 -9.46 7.24 5.94
C PHE A 110 -10.29 8.39 6.55
N THR A 111 -11.55 8.13 6.90
CA THR A 111 -12.34 8.97 7.80
C THR A 111 -12.04 8.58 9.25
N TRP A 112 -11.02 9.19 9.84
CA TRP A 112 -10.88 9.33 11.30
C TRP A 112 -10.27 10.69 11.60
#